data_AF-A0A2S9FMP6-F1
#
_entry.id   AF-A0A2S9FMP6-F1
#
_cell.length_a   1.000
_cell.length_b   1.000
_cell.length_c   1.000
_cell.angle_alpha   90.00
_cell.angle_beta   90.00
_cell.angle_gamma   90.00
#
_symmetry.space_group_name_H-M   'P 1'
#
loop_
_entity.id
_entity.type
_entity.pdbx_description
1 polymer ?
#
loop_
_entity_poly.entity_id
_entity_poly.type
_entity_poly.pdbx_seq_one_letter_code
_entity_poly.pdbx_strand_id
1 'polypeptide(L)'
;PLKVAGEYSPVFGCTLKGTSNAIDRFAPIIGGIRPGLFVSSNFLPGSPAYTYPESLPIVNASGGPNCRGLPDVPSKQYGGSWYHTPFLVTDNAYVPYQPNTELQFDAPSTLQFLFNGAYAERDDF
;
A
#
# COMPACT_ATOMS: atom_id res chain seq x y z
N PRO A 1 -2.01 -14.08 25.72
CA PRO A 1 -1.45 -14.52 24.43
C PRO A 1 -2.43 -15.35 23.56
N LEU A 2 -3.13 -16.35 24.13
CA LEU A 2 -4.05 -17.21 23.38
C LEU A 2 -5.29 -16.48 22.82
N LYS A 3 -5.76 -15.43 23.49
CA LYS A 3 -6.91 -14.61 23.03
C LYS A 3 -6.66 -13.97 21.66
N VAL A 4 -5.50 -13.31 21.49
CA VAL A 4 -5.14 -12.64 20.24
C VAL A 4 -4.96 -13.66 19.10
N ALA A 5 -4.33 -14.81 19.39
CA ALA A 5 -4.20 -15.88 18.41
C ALA A 5 -5.56 -16.44 17.97
N GLY A 6 -6.50 -16.59 18.91
CA GLY A 6 -7.88 -16.97 18.62
C GLY A 6 -8.62 -15.93 17.77
N GLU A 7 -8.51 -14.64 18.13
CA GLU A 7 -9.11 -13.54 17.39
C GLU A 7 -8.58 -13.45 15.95
N TYR A 8 -7.27 -13.62 15.74
CA TYR A 8 -6.64 -13.54 14.40
C TYR A 8 -6.64 -14.86 13.61
N SER A 9 -7.05 -15.97 14.24
CA SER A 9 -7.13 -17.29 13.61
C SER A 9 -7.84 -17.35 12.24
N PRO A 10 -8.97 -16.64 12.00
CA PRO A 10 -9.65 -16.70 10.71
C PRO A 10 -8.81 -16.15 9.54
N VAL A 11 -7.84 -15.27 9.79
CA VAL A 11 -7.01 -14.66 8.73
C VAL A 11 -5.89 -15.58 8.26
N PHE A 12 -5.38 -16.47 9.11
CA PHE A 12 -4.23 -17.30 8.74
C PHE A 12 -4.50 -18.17 7.51
N GLY A 13 -5.70 -18.74 7.39
CA GLY A 13 -6.08 -19.58 6.25
C GLY A 13 -6.04 -18.81 4.93
N CYS A 14 -6.63 -17.62 4.86
CA CYS A 14 -6.62 -16.83 3.64
C CYS A 14 -5.25 -16.22 3.33
N THR A 15 -4.45 -15.88 4.35
CA THR A 15 -3.07 -15.45 4.14
C THR A 15 -2.25 -16.55 3.48
N LEU A 16 -2.28 -17.77 4.02
CA LEU A 16 -1.52 -18.89 3.47
C LEU A 16 -1.98 -19.28 2.06
N LYS A 17 -3.30 -19.37 1.83
CA LYS A 17 -3.86 -19.63 0.50
C LYS A 17 -3.52 -18.51 -0.49
N GLY A 18 -3.60 -17.26 -0.04
CA GLY A 18 -3.22 -16.09 -0.82
C GLY A 18 -1.74 -16.09 -1.21
N THR A 19 -0.85 -16.48 -0.30
CA THR A 19 0.58 -16.63 -0.57
C THR A 19 0.84 -17.71 -1.61
N SER A 20 0.17 -18.87 -1.51
CA SER A 20 0.27 -19.92 -2.54
C SER A 20 -0.15 -19.40 -3.92
N ASN A 21 -1.32 -18.78 -4.01
CA ASN A 21 -1.82 -18.19 -5.25
C ASN A 21 -0.88 -17.09 -5.80
N ALA A 22 -0.27 -16.31 -4.92
CA ALA A 22 0.68 -15.27 -5.29
C ALA A 22 1.97 -15.86 -5.86
N ILE A 23 2.49 -16.94 -5.29
CA ILE A 23 3.66 -17.65 -5.81
C ILE A 23 3.37 -18.13 -7.24
N ASP A 24 2.26 -18.83 -7.46
CA ASP A 24 1.92 -19.37 -8.79
C ASP A 24 1.77 -18.27 -9.85
N ARG A 25 1.25 -17.10 -9.47
CA ARG A 25 0.99 -15.98 -10.39
C ARG A 25 2.18 -15.06 -10.60
N PHE A 26 2.96 -14.76 -9.56
CA PHE A 26 4.02 -13.76 -9.59
C PHE A 26 5.42 -14.35 -9.71
N ALA A 27 5.65 -15.61 -9.33
CA ALA A 27 6.96 -16.24 -9.50
C ALA A 27 7.48 -16.17 -10.96
N PRO A 28 6.65 -16.36 -12.01
CA PRO A 28 7.10 -16.17 -13.40
C PRO A 28 7.66 -14.78 -13.71
N ILE A 29 7.20 -13.74 -13.02
CA ILE A 29 7.57 -12.33 -13.25
C ILE A 29 8.86 -11.96 -12.53
N ILE A 30 9.13 -12.57 -11.37
CA ILE A 30 10.24 -12.22 -10.45
C ILE A 30 11.35 -13.28 -10.48
N GLY A 31 11.57 -13.94 -11.61
CA GLY A 31 12.73 -14.80 -11.79
C GLY A 31 12.49 -16.29 -11.64
N GLY A 32 11.25 -16.74 -11.43
CA GLY A 32 10.91 -18.16 -11.21
C GLY A 32 11.01 -19.04 -12.46
N ILE A 33 10.87 -18.48 -13.67
CA ILE A 33 11.04 -19.21 -14.95
C ILE A 33 12.37 -18.89 -15.62
N ARG A 34 12.78 -17.61 -15.60
CA ARG A 34 14.08 -17.15 -16.11
C ARG A 34 14.65 -16.12 -15.16
N PRO A 35 15.96 -16.09 -14.89
CA PRO A 35 16.56 -15.10 -14.01
C PRO A 35 16.36 -13.69 -14.60
N GLY A 36 15.48 -12.91 -13.98
CA GLY A 36 15.11 -11.57 -14.42
C GLY A 36 13.84 -11.06 -13.74
N LEU A 37 13.68 -9.74 -13.68
CA LEU A 37 12.51 -9.07 -13.12
C LEU A 37 11.84 -8.24 -14.22
N PHE A 38 10.59 -8.58 -14.56
CA PHE A 38 9.81 -7.79 -15.50
C PHE A 38 9.06 -6.69 -14.75
N VAL A 39 9.58 -5.46 -14.78
CA VAL A 39 8.97 -4.28 -14.15
C VAL A 39 8.53 -3.26 -15.19
N SER A 40 7.34 -2.71 -15.00
CA SER A 40 6.93 -1.44 -15.57
C SER A 40 7.16 -0.35 -14.53
N SER A 41 8.20 0.45 -14.69
CA SER A 41 8.48 1.58 -13.78
C SER A 41 7.62 2.78 -14.15
N ASN A 42 7.02 3.40 -13.14
CA ASN A 42 6.32 4.69 -13.25
C ASN A 42 6.78 5.57 -12.08
N PHE A 43 6.77 6.89 -12.29
CA PHE A 43 6.96 7.85 -11.20
C PHE A 43 5.60 8.16 -10.59
N LEU A 44 5.43 7.88 -9.31
CA LEU A 44 4.29 8.34 -8.52
C LEU A 44 4.70 9.65 -7.85
N PRO A 45 4.07 10.79 -8.16
CA PRO A 45 4.31 12.05 -7.47
C PRO A 45 4.10 11.90 -5.96
N GLY A 46 4.88 12.65 -5.18
CA GLY A 46 4.82 12.60 -3.73
C GLY A 46 3.44 12.98 -3.18
N SER A 47 3.13 12.44 -2.00
CA SER A 47 2.05 12.96 -1.15
C SER A 47 2.53 14.24 -0.47
N PRO A 48 1.64 15.18 -0.10
CA PRO A 48 2.00 16.29 0.77
C PRO A 48 2.76 15.80 2.02
N ALA A 49 3.75 16.59 2.43
CA ALA A 49 4.51 16.35 3.63
C ALA A 49 3.63 16.44 4.88
N TYR A 50 4.07 15.82 5.98
CA TYR A 50 3.37 15.88 7.26
C TYR A 50 3.22 17.33 7.73
N THR A 51 1.98 17.75 8.00
CA THR A 51 1.66 19.06 8.57
C THR A 51 1.05 18.88 9.95
N TYR A 52 1.69 19.46 10.98
CA TYR A 52 1.07 19.54 12.31
C TYR A 52 0.08 20.72 12.34
N PRO A 53 -1.13 20.58 12.90
CA PRO A 53 -1.70 19.39 13.57
C PRO A 53 -2.54 18.47 12.67
N GLU A 54 -2.76 18.82 11.40
CA GLU A 54 -3.69 18.14 10.49
C GLU A 54 -3.36 16.67 10.22
N SER A 55 -2.07 16.35 10.18
CA SER A 55 -1.54 15.01 9.92
C SER A 55 -1.38 14.14 11.18
N LEU A 56 -1.85 14.61 12.35
CA LEU A 56 -1.68 13.87 13.61
C LEU A 56 -2.44 12.52 13.55
N PRO A 57 -1.76 11.38 13.80
CA PRO A 57 -2.38 10.06 13.70
C PRO A 57 -3.37 9.82 14.86
N ILE A 58 -4.52 9.26 14.51
CA ILE A 58 -5.59 8.86 15.45
C ILE A 58 -5.66 7.32 15.47
N VAL A 59 -5.95 6.74 16.64
CA VAL A 59 -6.03 5.28 16.83
C VAL A 59 -7.47 4.80 17.05
N ASN A 60 -8.40 5.24 16.20
CA ASN A 60 -9.83 4.92 16.31
C ASN A 60 -10.31 3.90 15.24
N ALA A 61 -9.37 3.27 14.54
CA ALA A 61 -9.68 2.27 13.52
C ALA A 61 -10.31 1.01 14.14
N SER A 62 -11.48 0.61 13.63
CA SER A 62 -12.10 -0.69 13.89
C SER A 62 -12.18 -1.49 12.59
N GLY A 63 -12.20 -2.83 12.67
CA GLY A 63 -12.26 -3.63 11.44
C GLY A 63 -11.94 -5.10 11.59
N GLY A 64 -11.16 -5.45 12.62
CA GLY A 64 -10.85 -6.81 13.01
C GLY A 64 -10.18 -7.68 11.92
N PRO A 65 -9.70 -8.87 12.31
CA PRO A 65 -9.16 -9.86 11.38
C PRO A 65 -10.28 -10.48 10.53
N ASN A 66 -10.28 -10.22 9.22
CA ASN A 66 -11.22 -10.82 8.28
C ASN A 66 -10.57 -10.97 6.89
N CYS A 67 -10.90 -12.05 6.19
CA CYS A 67 -10.44 -12.30 4.81
C CYS A 67 -11.22 -11.50 3.76
N ARG A 68 -12.46 -11.05 4.04
CA ARG A 68 -13.28 -10.21 3.15
C ARG A 68 -13.33 -10.66 1.68
N GLY A 69 -13.41 -11.98 1.45
CA GLY A 69 -13.47 -12.59 0.11
C GLY A 69 -12.10 -12.90 -0.52
N LEU A 70 -10.98 -12.57 0.13
CA LEU A 70 -9.65 -13.01 -0.29
C LEU A 70 -9.47 -14.52 -0.06
N PRO A 71 -8.67 -15.19 -0.91
CA PRO A 71 -7.92 -14.64 -2.05
C PRO A 71 -8.69 -14.65 -3.38
N ASP A 72 -9.92 -15.17 -3.39
CA ASP A 72 -10.68 -15.48 -4.61
C ASP A 72 -11.61 -14.33 -5.03
N VAL A 73 -11.06 -13.12 -5.09
CA VAL A 73 -11.82 -11.93 -5.53
C VAL A 73 -12.02 -11.96 -7.05
N PRO A 74 -13.28 -11.91 -7.54
CA PRO A 74 -13.53 -11.93 -8.97
C PRO A 74 -13.11 -10.60 -9.59
N SER A 75 -12.00 -10.59 -10.34
CA SER A 75 -11.49 -9.41 -11.05
C SER A 75 -11.40 -9.66 -12.55
N LYS A 76 -11.56 -8.59 -13.35
CA LYS A 76 -11.43 -8.65 -14.81
C LYS A 76 -10.05 -9.10 -15.28
N GLN A 77 -9.01 -8.83 -14.49
CA GLN A 77 -7.64 -9.26 -14.77
C GLN A 77 -7.50 -10.79 -14.88
N TYR A 78 -8.38 -11.54 -14.20
CA TYR A 78 -8.34 -13.02 -14.18
C TYR A 78 -9.64 -13.65 -14.71
N GLY A 79 -10.34 -12.98 -15.63
CA GLY A 79 -11.54 -13.53 -16.28
C GLY A 79 -12.82 -13.48 -15.43
N GLY A 80 -12.82 -12.69 -14.35
CA GLY A 80 -13.98 -12.52 -13.47
C GLY A 80 -14.98 -11.43 -13.88
N SER A 81 -15.76 -10.96 -12.91
CA SER A 81 -16.82 -9.96 -13.07
C SER A 81 -16.38 -8.54 -12.72
N TRP A 82 -17.29 -7.57 -12.90
CA TRP A 82 -17.16 -6.18 -12.41
C TRP A 82 -17.46 -6.05 -10.91
N TYR A 83 -17.00 -7.02 -10.11
CA TYR A 83 -17.27 -7.00 -8.68
C TYR A 83 -16.37 -5.98 -7.98
N HIS A 84 -16.98 -5.07 -7.24
CA HIS A 84 -16.27 -4.12 -6.40
C HIS A 84 -16.14 -4.68 -4.98
N THR A 85 -14.91 -4.96 -4.56
CA THR A 85 -14.64 -5.46 -3.21
C THR A 85 -14.92 -4.35 -2.19
N PRO A 86 -15.62 -4.65 -1.08
CA PRO A 86 -15.82 -3.68 -0.03
C PRO A 86 -14.48 -3.37 0.66
N PHE A 87 -14.12 -2.09 0.72
CA PHE A 87 -12.94 -1.62 1.45
C PHE A 87 -13.32 -1.19 2.88
N LEU A 88 -12.36 -1.27 3.79
CA LEU A 88 -12.53 -0.76 5.15
C LEU A 88 -12.01 0.68 5.19
N VAL A 89 -12.87 1.61 5.59
CA VAL A 89 -12.44 2.97 5.95
C VAL A 89 -12.10 2.95 7.43
N THR A 90 -10.84 3.19 7.75
CA THR A 90 -10.35 3.28 9.13
C THR A 90 -10.21 4.73 9.54
N ASP A 91 -10.73 5.08 10.71
CA ASP A 91 -10.54 6.40 11.32
C ASP A 91 -9.12 6.50 11.93
N ASN A 92 -8.17 6.96 11.13
CA ASN A 92 -6.75 7.02 11.46
C ASN A 92 -6.13 8.43 11.41
N ALA A 93 -6.88 9.44 10.99
CA ALA A 93 -6.41 10.82 10.84
C ALA A 93 -7.58 11.80 10.92
N TYR A 94 -7.30 13.03 11.35
CA TYR A 94 -8.30 14.10 11.42
C TYR A 94 -8.81 14.50 10.02
N VAL A 95 -7.90 14.56 9.04
CA VAL A 95 -8.22 14.82 7.64
C VAL A 95 -8.23 13.49 6.87
N PRO A 96 -9.34 13.10 6.23
CA PRO A 96 -9.38 11.93 5.39
C PRO A 96 -8.35 12.01 4.27
N TYR A 97 -7.71 10.89 3.95
CA TYR A 97 -6.80 10.82 2.81
C TYR A 97 -7.56 11.14 1.51
N GLN A 98 -7.09 12.15 0.78
CA GLN A 98 -7.54 12.47 -0.56
C GLN A 98 -6.43 12.14 -1.54
N PRO A 99 -6.67 11.27 -2.56
CA PRO A 99 -5.66 10.98 -3.56
C PRO A 99 -5.38 12.26 -4.37
N ASN A 100 -4.09 12.51 -4.64
CA ASN A 100 -3.69 13.63 -5.49
C ASN A 100 -4.25 13.43 -6.90
N THR A 101 -5.15 14.33 -7.33
CA THR A 101 -5.64 14.40 -8.72
C THR A 101 -4.79 15.32 -9.59
N GLU A 102 -3.85 16.04 -8.98
CA GLU A 102 -2.99 17.02 -9.62
C GLU A 102 -1.52 16.76 -9.29
N LEU A 103 -0.63 17.12 -10.22
CA LEU A 103 0.80 17.03 -10.01
C LEU A 103 1.23 18.17 -9.06
N GLN A 104 1.69 17.81 -7.86
CA GLN A 104 2.29 18.73 -6.90
C GLN A 104 3.81 18.63 -6.99
N PHE A 105 4.50 19.78 -7.09
CA PHE A 105 5.96 19.85 -7.20
C PHE A 105 6.52 20.65 -6.03
N ASP A 106 7.35 20.00 -5.20
CA ASP A 106 8.12 20.67 -4.16
C ASP A 106 9.59 20.74 -4.62
N ALA A 107 9.97 21.89 -5.19
CA ALA A 107 11.25 22.06 -5.88
C ALA A 107 12.50 21.71 -5.05
N PRO A 108 12.67 22.21 -3.80
CA PRO A 108 13.85 21.87 -3.00
C PRO A 108 13.96 20.38 -2.71
N SER A 109 12.89 19.72 -2.26
CA SER A 109 12.91 18.29 -1.95
C SER A 109 13.05 17.41 -3.21
N THR A 110 12.45 17.83 -4.33
CA THR A 110 12.55 17.10 -5.60
C THR A 110 13.97 17.17 -6.18
N LEU A 111 14.60 18.35 -6.14
CA LEU A 111 16.00 18.49 -6.56
C LEU A 111 16.94 17.74 -5.62
N GLN A 112 16.68 17.76 -4.31
CA GLN A 112 17.44 16.99 -3.34
C GLN A 112 17.38 15.49 -3.65
N PHE A 113 16.21 14.95 -3.96
CA PHE A 113 16.02 13.55 -4.36
C PHE A 113 16.75 13.22 -5.68
N LEU A 114 16.59 14.06 -6.71
CA LEU A 114 17.18 13.82 -8.04
C LEU A 114 18.70 13.92 -8.05
N PHE A 115 19.28 14.76 -7.20
CA PHE A 115 20.71 15.06 -7.19
C PHE A 115 21.42 14.59 -5.91
N ASN A 116 20.86 13.61 -5.20
CA ASN A 116 21.44 13.03 -3.98
C ASN A 116 21.90 14.08 -2.96
N GLY A 117 21.10 15.12 -2.75
CA GLY A 117 21.40 16.17 -1.78
C GLY A 117 22.47 17.17 -2.19
N ALA A 118 22.94 17.18 -3.45
CA ALA A 118 23.93 18.16 -3.93
C ALA A 118 23.47 19.62 -3.80
N TYR A 119 22.16 19.84 -3.67
CA TYR A 119 21.53 21.15 -3.47
C TYR A 119 20.73 21.25 -2.17
N ALA A 120 20.98 20.36 -1.20
CA ALA A 120 20.37 20.49 0.12
C ALA A 120 20.70 21.89 0.68
N GLU A 121 19.68 22.63 1.07
CA GLU A 121 19.91 23.90 1.77
C GLU A 121 20.82 23.63 2.98
N ARG A 122 21.76 24.54 3.20
CA ARG A 122 22.60 24.53 4.39
C ARG A 122 21.67 24.83 5.56
N ASP A 123 21.21 23.80 6.26
CA ASP A 123 20.41 23.95 7.48
C ASP A 123 21.26 24.71 8.53
N ASP A 124 21.03 26.01 8.67
CA ASP A 124 21.54 26.84 9.77
C ASP A 124 20.57 26.72 10.96
N PHE A 125 20.51 25.53 11.58
CA PHE A 125 19.96 25.32 12.94
C PHE A 125 20.72 24.22 13.68
#